data_AF-A0AAP0KN35-F1
#
_entry.id   AF-A0AAP0KN35-F1
#
_cell.length_a   1.000
_cell.length_b   1.000
_cell.length_c   1.000
_cell.angle_alpha   90.00
_cell.angle_beta   90.00
_cell.angle_gamma   90.00
#
_symmetry.space_group_name_H-M   'P 1'
#
loop_
_entity.id
_entity.type
_entity.pdbx_description
1 polymer ?
#
loop_
_entity_poly.entity_id
_entity_poly.type
_entity_poly.pdbx_seq_one_letter_code
_entity_poly.pdbx_strand_id
1 'polypeptide(L)'
;MAFTSPNEEIGQQILEISTEDDGGVVASLETKLLQREHFISRKNWIFKIPARIRELDEKTFIPKAVSIGPLHRKKLEHYEAMEKYKVHYLKQFLDRNPSKTLTDCVKMLKELEEEARGCYAVDICLKSDEFVEMMMLDGCFIIECFLMSWKPAELRYPHSHHPLLNHTYMITVCEEDLMLVENQLPYFVLDALFDFINTSDSGKLWEISFLGLAFIFYGWNADASNISPECKPIHLLDILYREYITRIPKSKPVSMDRIPRTTQLQGQKTDAF
;
A
#
# COMPACT_ATOMS: atom_id res chain seq x y z
N MET A 1 -13.35 -32.44 -30.55
CA MET A 1 -12.51 -33.00 -29.48
C MET A 1 -12.33 -31.89 -28.46
N ALA A 2 -12.97 -32.03 -27.30
CA ALA A 2 -12.88 -31.03 -26.24
C ALA A 2 -11.54 -31.22 -25.52
N PHE A 3 -10.76 -30.14 -25.43
CA PHE A 3 -9.58 -30.08 -24.58
C PHE A 3 -10.06 -29.78 -23.17
N THR A 4 -10.00 -30.78 -22.29
CA THR A 4 -10.11 -30.61 -20.85
C THR A 4 -8.87 -29.87 -20.34
N SER A 5 -9.08 -28.96 -19.39
CA SER A 5 -8.02 -28.13 -18.80
C SER A 5 -7.09 -29.01 -17.95
N PRO A 6 -5.77 -28.75 -17.88
CA PRO A 6 -4.83 -29.48 -17.02
C PRO A 6 -5.25 -29.53 -15.54
N ASN A 7 -6.11 -28.59 -15.11
CA ASN A 7 -6.64 -28.53 -13.74
C ASN A 7 -7.78 -29.53 -13.47
N GLU A 8 -8.49 -30.02 -14.51
CA GLU A 8 -9.54 -31.04 -14.34
C GLU A 8 -8.95 -32.44 -14.17
N GLU A 9 -7.80 -32.73 -14.81
CA GLU A 9 -7.09 -34.01 -14.68
C GLU A 9 -6.44 -34.18 -13.29
N ILE A 10 -5.94 -33.09 -12.69
CA ILE A 10 -5.39 -33.11 -11.33
C ILE A 10 -6.50 -33.35 -10.30
N GLY A 11 -7.68 -32.77 -10.51
CA GLY A 11 -8.85 -32.98 -9.65
C GLY A 11 -9.41 -34.40 -9.69
N GLN A 12 -9.27 -35.10 -10.82
CA GLN A 12 -9.74 -36.48 -10.98
C GLN A 12 -8.73 -37.55 -10.51
N GLN A 13 -7.42 -37.27 -10.55
CA GLN A 13 -6.40 -38.20 -10.04
C GLN A 13 -6.34 -38.29 -8.52
N ILE A 14 -6.91 -37.34 -7.78
CA ILE A 14 -6.89 -37.31 -6.31
C ILE A 14 -8.06 -38.12 -5.70
N LEU A 15 -9.09 -38.45 -6.47
CA LEU A 15 -10.31 -39.10 -5.98
C LEU A 15 -10.24 -40.63 -5.83
N GLU A 16 -9.11 -41.27 -6.16
CA GLU A 16 -9.01 -42.74 -6.17
C GLU A 16 -8.16 -43.37 -5.05
N ILE A 17 -7.65 -42.60 -4.08
CA ILE A 17 -6.90 -43.19 -2.96
C ILE A 17 -7.31 -42.58 -1.63
N SER A 18 -8.23 -43.25 -0.91
CA SER A 18 -8.00 -43.60 0.50
C SER A 18 -9.11 -44.49 1.05
N THR A 19 -8.80 -45.78 1.13
CA THR A 19 -9.25 -46.60 2.25
C THR A 19 -8.26 -46.42 3.39
N GLU A 20 -8.78 -46.26 4.61
CA GLU A 20 -8.09 -46.22 5.93
C GLU A 20 -7.73 -44.84 6.54
N ASP A 21 -8.47 -44.50 7.60
CA ASP A 21 -8.24 -43.66 8.81
C ASP A 21 -7.40 -42.36 8.81
N ASP A 22 -6.72 -41.99 7.72
CA ASP A 22 -5.94 -40.75 7.60
C ASP A 22 -6.71 -39.60 6.90
N GLY A 23 -7.97 -39.84 6.53
CA GLY A 23 -8.79 -38.93 5.72
C GLY A 23 -8.95 -37.53 6.32
N GLY A 24 -8.87 -37.40 7.65
CA GLY A 24 -8.91 -36.08 8.32
C GLY A 24 -7.63 -35.26 8.15
N VAL A 25 -6.46 -35.90 8.20
CA VAL A 25 -5.16 -35.23 8.01
C VAL A 25 -4.96 -34.88 6.54
N VAL A 26 -5.29 -35.81 5.63
CA VAL A 26 -5.21 -35.60 4.18
C VAL A 26 -6.11 -34.43 3.75
N ALA A 27 -7.39 -34.42 4.12
CA ALA A 27 -8.30 -33.32 3.80
C ALA A 27 -7.83 -31.97 4.37
N SER A 28 -7.22 -31.98 5.57
CA SER A 28 -6.62 -30.77 6.16
C SER A 28 -5.43 -30.26 5.34
N LEU A 29 -4.56 -31.16 4.89
CA LEU A 29 -3.39 -30.81 4.07
C LEU A 29 -3.81 -30.33 2.67
N GLU A 30 -4.79 -30.98 2.04
CA GLU A 30 -5.36 -30.54 0.76
C GLU A 30 -5.96 -29.13 0.86
N THR A 31 -6.70 -28.86 1.94
CA THR A 31 -7.24 -27.52 2.22
C THR A 31 -6.10 -26.49 2.34
N LYS A 32 -5.01 -26.82 3.04
CA LYS A 32 -3.84 -25.94 3.17
C LYS A 32 -3.12 -25.73 1.84
N LEU A 33 -3.06 -26.74 0.96
CA LEU A 33 -2.45 -26.64 -0.36
C LEU A 33 -3.26 -25.71 -1.28
N LEU A 34 -4.59 -25.83 -1.27
CA LEU A 34 -5.48 -24.92 -1.99
C LEU A 34 -5.36 -23.47 -1.48
N GLN A 35 -5.33 -23.29 -0.16
CA GLN A 35 -5.10 -21.97 0.46
C GLN A 35 -3.72 -21.40 0.10
N ARG A 36 -2.69 -22.25 -0.03
CA ARG A 36 -1.35 -21.83 -0.44
C ARG A 36 -1.33 -21.29 -1.87
N GLU A 37 -2.02 -21.93 -2.81
CA GLU A 37 -2.08 -21.43 -4.20
C GLU A 37 -2.73 -20.05 -4.27
N HIS A 38 -3.82 -19.86 -3.52
CA HIS A 38 -4.46 -18.55 -3.36
C HIS A 38 -3.55 -17.53 -2.64
N PHE A 39 -2.72 -17.97 -1.68
CA PHE A 39 -1.77 -17.09 -1.01
C PHE A 39 -0.60 -16.66 -1.92
N ILE A 40 -0.12 -17.56 -2.79
CA ILE A 40 0.97 -17.28 -3.74
C ILE A 40 0.51 -16.37 -4.87
N SER A 41 -0.77 -16.43 -5.27
CA SER A 41 -1.33 -15.52 -6.27
C SER A 41 -1.54 -14.09 -5.75
N ARG A 42 -1.58 -13.90 -4.42
CA ARG A 42 -1.66 -12.57 -3.79
C ARG A 42 -0.37 -11.79 -3.98
N LYS A 43 -0.53 -10.48 -4.16
CA LYS A 43 0.56 -9.51 -4.26
C LYS A 43 1.40 -9.45 -2.99
N ASN A 44 0.76 -9.47 -1.81
CA ASN A 44 1.41 -9.49 -0.50
C ASN A 44 2.46 -8.39 -0.28
N TRP A 45 2.22 -7.20 -0.85
CA TRP A 45 3.15 -6.09 -0.83
C TRP A 45 3.21 -5.30 0.49
N ILE A 46 2.13 -5.31 1.26
CA ILE A 46 2.02 -4.62 2.56
C ILE A 46 2.16 -5.67 3.66
N PHE A 47 3.28 -5.67 4.36
CA PHE A 47 3.61 -6.72 5.33
C PHE A 47 3.94 -6.15 6.71
N LYS A 48 3.78 -7.01 7.72
CA LYS A 48 4.27 -6.69 9.06
C LYS A 48 5.78 -6.90 9.15
N ILE A 49 6.47 -5.95 9.76
CA ILE A 49 7.86 -6.03 10.15
C ILE A 49 8.06 -7.27 11.02
N PRO A 50 9.04 -8.13 10.66
CA PRO A 50 9.38 -9.32 11.43
C PRO A 50 9.64 -9.00 12.91
N ALA A 51 9.17 -9.87 13.81
CA ALA A 51 9.28 -9.68 15.27
C ALA A 51 10.71 -9.35 15.72
N ARG A 52 11.71 -10.05 15.18
CA ARG A 52 13.13 -9.81 15.48
C ARG A 52 13.60 -8.38 15.17
N ILE A 53 13.08 -7.77 14.10
CA ILE A 53 13.41 -6.39 13.74
C ILE A 53 12.65 -5.42 14.66
N ARG A 54 11.38 -5.73 14.92
CA ARG A 54 10.53 -4.94 15.83
C ARG A 54 11.09 -4.88 17.26
N GLU A 55 11.66 -5.97 17.76
CA GLU A 55 12.26 -6.04 19.11
C GLU A 55 13.43 -5.07 19.30
N LEU A 56 14.09 -4.62 18.22
CA LEU A 56 15.16 -3.64 18.29
C LEU A 56 14.65 -2.25 18.65
N ASP A 57 13.49 -1.88 18.11
CA ASP A 57 12.80 -0.62 18.40
C ASP A 57 11.32 -0.69 18.00
N GLU A 58 10.47 -1.11 18.94
CA GLU A 58 9.05 -1.31 18.66
C GLU A 58 8.34 0.01 18.31
N LYS A 59 8.78 1.12 18.91
CA LYS A 59 8.10 2.42 18.81
C LYS A 59 8.25 3.04 17.43
N THR A 60 9.33 2.75 16.71
CA THR A 60 9.55 3.25 15.35
C THR A 60 8.59 2.66 14.32
N PHE A 61 7.97 1.51 14.62
CA PHE A 61 7.00 0.85 13.72
C PHE A 61 5.54 1.07 14.12
N ILE A 62 5.25 2.06 14.96
CA ILE A 62 3.89 2.40 15.37
C ILE A 62 3.60 3.83 14.90
N PRO A 63 2.50 4.07 14.16
CA PRO A 63 2.13 5.41 13.76
C PRO A 63 1.87 6.28 14.99
N LYS A 64 2.25 7.56 14.90
CA LYS A 64 2.25 8.51 16.03
C LYS A 64 0.98 9.34 16.10
N ALA A 65 0.36 9.63 14.96
CA ALA A 65 -0.82 10.47 14.83
C ALA A 65 -1.98 9.73 14.16
N VAL A 66 -1.75 9.05 13.03
CA VAL A 66 -2.82 8.49 12.19
C VAL A 66 -2.54 7.07 11.76
N SER A 67 -3.48 6.17 12.08
CA SER A 67 -3.51 4.82 11.52
C SER A 67 -4.08 4.86 10.10
N ILE A 68 -3.46 4.18 9.16
CA ILE A 68 -3.89 3.99 7.79
C ILE A 68 -3.84 2.49 7.49
N GLY A 69 -4.90 1.98 6.87
CA GLY A 69 -5.01 0.57 6.61
C GLY A 69 -5.38 -0.25 7.85
N PRO A 70 -5.44 -1.59 7.70
CA PRO A 70 -5.97 -2.48 8.73
C PRO A 70 -4.94 -2.87 9.81
N LEU A 71 -3.63 -2.71 9.59
CA LEU A 71 -2.61 -3.35 10.44
C LEU A 71 -2.45 -2.67 11.81
N HIS A 72 -2.77 -1.38 11.93
CA HIS A 72 -2.73 -0.63 13.19
C HIS A 72 -4.13 -0.29 13.76
N ARG A 73 -5.21 -0.71 13.10
CA ARG A 73 -6.59 -0.37 13.44
C ARG A 73 -7.08 -0.89 14.80
N LYS A 74 -6.42 -1.86 15.43
CA LYS A 74 -6.81 -2.33 16.79
C LYS A 74 -6.32 -1.40 17.91
N LYS A 75 -5.52 -0.37 17.60
CA LYS A 75 -4.96 0.59 18.56
C LYS A 75 -5.66 1.97 18.49
N LEU A 76 -6.94 2.00 18.11
CA LEU A 76 -7.72 3.22 17.82
C LEU A 76 -7.76 4.24 18.97
N GLU A 77 -7.64 3.80 20.22
CA GLU A 77 -7.61 4.70 21.39
C GLU A 77 -6.51 5.77 21.29
N HIS A 78 -5.40 5.47 20.61
CA HIS A 78 -4.31 6.42 20.40
C HIS A 78 -4.59 7.44 19.27
N TYR A 79 -5.61 7.21 18.43
CA TYR A 79 -5.86 7.97 17.20
C TYR A 79 -7.26 8.60 17.15
N GLU A 80 -8.04 8.56 18.24
CA GLU A 80 -9.46 8.95 18.24
C GLU A 80 -9.72 10.34 17.65
N ALA A 81 -8.85 11.32 17.96
CA ALA A 81 -8.95 12.67 17.39
C ALA A 81 -8.76 12.67 15.87
N MET A 82 -7.79 11.91 15.36
CA MET A 82 -7.51 11.82 13.93
C MET A 82 -8.60 11.08 13.17
N GLU A 83 -9.21 10.05 13.75
CA GLU A 83 -10.36 9.37 13.14
C GLU A 83 -11.55 10.31 12.94
N LYS A 84 -11.82 11.22 13.88
CA LYS A 84 -12.84 12.28 13.71
C LYS A 84 -12.49 13.20 12.55
N TYR A 85 -11.22 13.50 12.33
CA TYR A 85 -10.78 14.31 11.19
C TYR A 85 -10.89 13.58 9.86
N LYS A 86 -10.74 12.26 9.80
CA LYS A 86 -11.01 11.51 8.56
C LYS A 86 -12.46 11.67 8.11
N VAL A 87 -13.42 11.63 9.03
CA VAL A 87 -14.85 11.87 8.71
C VAL A 87 -15.06 13.30 8.20
N HIS A 88 -14.38 14.28 8.80
CA HIS A 88 -14.40 15.66 8.31
C HIS A 88 -13.83 15.77 6.88
N TYR A 89 -12.74 15.06 6.57
CA TYR A 89 -12.16 15.04 5.23
C TYR A 89 -12.98 14.28 4.21
N LEU A 90 -13.69 13.22 4.61
CA LEU A 90 -14.68 12.58 3.77
C LEU A 90 -15.75 13.59 3.31
N LYS A 91 -16.24 14.46 4.20
CA LYS A 91 -17.21 15.49 3.82
C LYS A 91 -16.63 16.45 2.79
N GLN A 92 -15.40 16.93 3.00
CA GLN A 92 -14.74 17.83 2.05
C GLN A 92 -14.49 17.18 0.70
N PHE A 93 -14.06 15.92 0.70
CA PHE A 93 -13.84 15.13 -0.50
C PHE A 93 -15.11 15.04 -1.34
N LEU A 94 -16.25 14.74 -0.71
CA LEU A 94 -17.54 14.68 -1.39
C LEU A 94 -18.02 16.06 -1.88
N ASP A 95 -17.78 17.13 -1.13
CA ASP A 95 -18.18 18.49 -1.50
C ASP A 95 -17.45 19.02 -2.74
N ARG A 96 -16.32 18.40 -3.13
CA ARG A 96 -15.59 18.77 -4.36
C ARG A 96 -16.33 18.40 -5.62
N ASN A 97 -17.11 17.33 -5.59
CA ASN A 97 -17.87 16.89 -6.74
C ASN A 97 -19.30 16.50 -6.34
N PRO A 98 -20.23 17.47 -6.32
CA PRO A 98 -21.63 17.21 -5.97
C PRO A 98 -22.35 16.22 -6.90
N SER A 99 -21.78 15.89 -8.06
CA SER A 99 -22.33 14.87 -8.97
C SER A 99 -22.02 13.44 -8.56
N LYS A 100 -21.10 13.23 -7.59
CA LYS A 100 -20.74 11.92 -7.05
C LYS A 100 -21.31 11.76 -5.64
N THR A 101 -21.99 10.65 -5.40
CA THR A 101 -22.52 10.35 -4.07
C THR A 101 -21.56 9.49 -3.25
N LEU A 102 -21.74 9.47 -1.94
CA LEU A 102 -21.04 8.52 -1.06
C LEU A 102 -21.31 7.07 -1.48
N THR A 103 -22.54 6.76 -1.88
CA THR A 103 -22.94 5.43 -2.35
C THR A 103 -22.13 5.01 -3.58
N ASP A 104 -21.90 5.92 -4.53
CA ASP A 104 -21.12 5.61 -5.73
C ASP A 104 -19.66 5.29 -5.38
N CYS A 105 -19.07 6.07 -4.45
CA CYS A 105 -17.71 5.84 -3.96
C CYS A 105 -17.59 4.47 -3.27
N VAL A 106 -18.54 4.14 -2.39
CA VAL A 106 -18.58 2.86 -1.68
C VAL A 106 -18.74 1.69 -2.67
N LYS A 107 -19.58 1.83 -3.70
CA LYS A 107 -19.75 0.80 -4.72
C LYS A 107 -18.45 0.54 -5.48
N MET A 108 -17.78 1.60 -5.92
CA MET A 108 -16.48 1.48 -6.59
C MET A 108 -15.45 0.79 -5.68
N LEU A 109 -15.38 1.18 -4.40
CA LEU A 109 -14.46 0.55 -3.45
C LEU A 109 -14.78 -0.92 -3.16
N LYS A 110 -16.05 -1.33 -3.20
CA LYS A 110 -16.45 -2.74 -3.10
C LYS A 110 -15.92 -3.57 -4.26
N GLU A 111 -15.89 -3.01 -5.47
CA GLU A 111 -15.32 -3.67 -6.65
C GLU A 111 -13.79 -3.86 -6.53
N LEU A 112 -13.11 -2.99 -5.75
CA LEU A 112 -11.68 -3.05 -5.50
C LEU A 112 -11.28 -3.87 -4.26
N GLU A 113 -12.25 -4.31 -3.44
CA GLU A 113 -11.99 -4.86 -2.12
C GLU A 113 -11.10 -6.11 -2.16
N GLU A 114 -11.41 -7.07 -3.03
CA GLU A 114 -10.71 -8.35 -3.11
C GLU A 114 -9.23 -8.14 -3.46
N GLU A 115 -8.95 -7.33 -4.48
CA GLU A 115 -7.58 -6.98 -4.89
C GLU A 115 -6.85 -6.21 -3.77
N ALA A 116 -7.55 -5.31 -3.08
CA ALA A 116 -6.96 -4.52 -2.00
C ALA A 116 -6.57 -5.39 -0.81
N ARG A 117 -7.42 -6.36 -0.44
CA ARG A 117 -7.08 -7.37 0.57
C ARG A 117 -5.89 -8.22 0.14
N GLY A 118 -5.83 -8.58 -1.15
CA GLY A 118 -4.73 -9.32 -1.76
C GLY A 118 -3.36 -8.62 -1.67
N CYS A 119 -3.32 -7.31 -1.40
CA CYS A 119 -2.08 -6.57 -1.21
C CYS A 119 -1.46 -6.75 0.17
N TYR A 120 -2.20 -7.19 1.19
CA TYR A 120 -1.65 -7.41 2.53
C TYR A 120 -1.06 -8.81 2.63
N ALA A 121 0.12 -8.97 3.23
CA ALA A 121 0.76 -10.28 3.46
C ALA A 121 0.17 -11.06 4.65
N VAL A 122 -0.86 -10.50 5.28
CA VAL A 122 -1.56 -11.10 6.41
C VAL A 122 -3.05 -11.13 6.12
N ASP A 123 -3.76 -12.02 6.80
CA ASP A 123 -5.21 -12.08 6.68
C ASP A 123 -5.87 -10.94 7.43
N ILE A 124 -6.73 -10.22 6.73
CA ILE A 124 -7.45 -9.07 7.26
C ILE A 124 -8.78 -9.55 7.83
N CYS A 125 -8.87 -9.61 9.16
CA CYS A 125 -10.07 -10.05 9.87
C CYS A 125 -11.22 -9.03 9.90
N LEU A 126 -11.17 -7.98 9.08
CA LEU A 126 -12.28 -7.01 8.95
C LEU A 126 -13.36 -7.57 8.04
N LYS A 127 -14.63 -7.34 8.41
CA LYS A 127 -15.76 -7.60 7.51
C LYS A 127 -15.67 -6.71 6.27
N SER A 128 -16.41 -7.05 5.23
CA SER A 128 -16.39 -6.30 3.96
C SER A 128 -16.71 -4.82 4.15
N ASP A 129 -17.84 -4.51 4.78
CA ASP A 129 -18.24 -3.12 5.00
C ASP A 129 -17.23 -2.33 5.87
N GLU A 130 -16.66 -2.95 6.91
CA GLU A 130 -15.65 -2.33 7.77
C GLU A 130 -14.35 -2.03 7.01
N PHE A 131 -13.96 -2.91 6.07
CA PHE A 131 -12.77 -2.72 5.25
C PHE A 131 -12.98 -1.65 4.18
N VAL A 132 -14.16 -1.60 3.56
CA VAL A 132 -14.51 -0.56 2.59
C VAL A 132 -14.64 0.81 3.25
N GLU A 133 -15.26 0.87 4.43
CA GLU A 133 -15.31 2.10 5.24
C GLU A 133 -13.90 2.59 5.58
N MET A 134 -13.01 1.67 5.98
CA MET A 134 -11.60 1.97 6.22
C MET A 134 -10.92 2.55 4.97
N MET A 135 -11.05 1.90 3.81
CA MET A 135 -10.47 2.40 2.56
C MET A 135 -10.99 3.81 2.21
N MET A 136 -12.28 4.06 2.44
CA MET A 136 -12.89 5.37 2.16
C MET A 136 -12.33 6.46 3.08
N LEU A 137 -12.36 6.24 4.39
CA LEU A 137 -11.91 7.25 5.37
C LEU A 137 -10.41 7.52 5.24
N ASP A 138 -9.60 6.47 5.15
CA ASP A 138 -8.15 6.58 5.07
C ASP A 138 -7.71 7.15 3.72
N GLY A 139 -8.37 6.75 2.62
CA GLY A 139 -8.10 7.25 1.28
C GLY A 139 -8.44 8.73 1.12
N CYS A 140 -9.64 9.14 1.58
CA CYS A 140 -10.03 10.55 1.57
C CYS A 140 -9.11 11.41 2.44
N PHE A 141 -8.71 10.91 3.62
CA PHE A 141 -7.74 11.59 4.48
C PHE A 141 -6.44 11.89 3.73
N ILE A 142 -5.85 10.89 3.07
CA ILE A 142 -4.59 11.03 2.33
C ILE A 142 -4.77 12.04 1.17
N ILE A 143 -5.83 11.87 0.37
CA ILE A 143 -6.09 12.73 -0.79
C ILE A 143 -6.27 14.19 -0.35
N GLU A 144 -7.05 14.45 0.69
CA GLU A 144 -7.25 15.81 1.19
C GLU A 144 -5.94 16.40 1.76
N CYS A 145 -5.15 15.62 2.49
CA CYS A 145 -3.82 16.07 2.95
C CYS A 145 -2.93 16.49 1.77
N PHE A 146 -2.92 15.72 0.68
CA PHE A 146 -2.10 16.00 -0.49
C PHE A 146 -2.61 17.23 -1.26
N LEU A 147 -3.93 17.36 -1.42
CA LEU A 147 -4.57 18.52 -2.06
C LEU A 147 -4.32 19.82 -1.28
N MET A 148 -4.21 19.75 0.04
CA MET A 148 -3.85 20.90 0.86
C MET A 148 -2.43 21.39 0.59
N SER A 149 -1.47 20.47 0.42
CA SER A 149 -0.09 20.83 0.11
C SER A 149 0.07 21.44 -1.28
N TRP A 150 -0.79 21.06 -2.24
CA TRP A 150 -0.78 21.59 -3.60
C TRP A 150 -1.31 23.03 -3.75
N LYS A 151 -2.28 23.46 -2.91
CA LYS A 151 -2.85 24.81 -3.04
C LYS A 151 -1.89 25.90 -2.51
N PRO A 152 -1.75 27.02 -3.24
CA PRO A 152 -1.10 28.23 -2.71
C PRO A 152 -1.70 28.61 -1.36
N ALA A 153 -0.87 29.10 -0.43
CA ALA A 153 -1.30 29.44 0.93
C ALA A 153 -2.52 30.37 0.97
N GLU A 154 -2.64 31.25 -0.03
CA GLU A 154 -3.74 32.22 -0.22
C GLU A 154 -5.08 31.59 -0.67
N LEU A 155 -5.03 30.39 -1.26
CA LEU A 155 -6.20 29.63 -1.76
C LEU A 155 -6.56 28.44 -0.87
N ARG A 156 -5.81 28.22 0.22
CA ARG A 156 -6.21 27.30 1.29
C ARG A 156 -7.44 27.89 1.97
N TYR A 157 -8.45 27.05 2.22
CA TYR A 157 -9.69 27.48 2.89
C TYR A 157 -9.37 28.35 4.13
N PRO A 158 -10.23 29.33 4.49
CA PRO A 158 -10.02 30.12 5.68
C PRO A 158 -9.74 29.19 6.87
N HIS A 159 -8.62 29.45 7.55
CA HIS A 159 -7.97 28.55 8.51
C HIS A 159 -8.83 28.25 9.75
N SER A 160 -10.07 28.77 9.81
CA SER A 160 -10.96 28.73 10.96
C SER A 160 -11.57 27.35 11.25
N HIS A 161 -11.49 26.38 10.33
CA HIS A 161 -12.11 25.05 10.52
C HIS A 161 -11.20 23.85 10.18
N HIS A 162 -9.92 24.07 9.89
CA HIS A 162 -9.00 23.00 9.51
C HIS A 162 -8.01 22.64 10.63
N PRO A 163 -8.20 21.50 11.30
CA PRO A 163 -7.41 21.13 12.48
C PRO A 163 -5.92 20.89 12.17
N LEU A 164 -5.61 20.32 11.01
CA LEU A 164 -4.23 20.09 10.57
C LEU A 164 -3.51 21.39 10.15
N LEU A 165 -4.22 22.40 9.65
CA LEU A 165 -3.62 23.67 9.23
C LEU A 165 -3.26 24.58 10.42
N ASN A 166 -3.97 24.43 11.55
CA ASN A 166 -3.63 25.15 12.78
C ASN A 166 -2.35 24.63 13.45
N HIS A 167 -1.83 23.49 12.99
CA HIS A 167 -0.63 22.85 13.55
C HIS A 167 0.26 22.31 12.43
N THR A 168 1.13 23.14 11.84
CA THR A 168 2.11 22.72 10.81
C THR A 168 2.89 21.47 11.20
N TYR A 169 3.20 21.30 12.49
CA TYR A 169 3.83 20.11 13.05
C TYR A 169 3.04 18.81 12.81
N MET A 170 1.69 18.87 12.83
CA MET A 170 0.84 17.69 12.61
C MET A 170 0.95 17.15 11.20
N ILE A 171 1.19 18.01 10.20
CA ILE A 171 1.42 17.57 8.82
C ILE A 171 2.70 16.73 8.76
N THR A 172 3.79 17.19 9.37
CA THR A 172 5.06 16.44 9.43
C THR A 172 4.92 15.11 10.15
N VAL A 173 4.16 15.04 11.24
CA VAL A 173 3.90 13.76 11.93
C VAL A 173 3.06 12.82 11.05
N CYS A 174 2.06 13.35 10.33
CA CYS A 174 1.28 12.55 9.38
C CYS A 174 2.15 12.05 8.22
N GLU A 175 3.05 12.88 7.69
CA GLU A 175 4.03 12.48 6.68
C GLU A 175 4.85 11.27 7.16
N GLU A 176 5.40 11.31 8.38
CA GLU A 176 6.13 10.18 8.96
C GLU A 176 5.27 8.91 9.06
N ASP A 177 4.01 9.04 9.46
CA ASP A 177 3.09 7.91 9.56
C ASP A 177 2.74 7.31 8.19
N LEU A 178 2.58 8.14 7.15
CA LEU A 178 2.33 7.71 5.77
C LEU A 178 3.55 7.02 5.13
N MET A 179 4.71 7.06 5.80
CA MET A 179 5.95 6.40 5.39
C MET A 179 6.14 5.01 6.01
N LEU A 180 5.32 4.63 6.99
CA LEU A 180 5.46 3.34 7.65
C LEU A 180 4.89 2.24 6.76
N VAL A 181 5.67 1.19 6.50
CA VAL A 181 5.25 0.06 5.63
C VAL A 181 3.99 -0.65 6.12
N GLU A 182 3.75 -0.66 7.44
CA GLU A 182 2.56 -1.26 8.04
C GLU A 182 1.33 -0.34 8.02
N ASN A 183 1.52 0.94 7.70
CA ASN A 183 0.52 1.99 7.77
C ASN A 183 0.13 2.47 6.37
N GLN A 184 -0.19 1.52 5.49
CA GLN A 184 -0.38 1.78 4.06
C GLN A 184 -1.77 1.36 3.59
N LEU A 185 -2.27 2.10 2.59
CA LEU A 185 -3.27 1.63 1.65
C LEU A 185 -2.60 1.27 0.31
N PRO A 186 -3.15 0.32 -0.46
CA PRO A 186 -2.71 0.08 -1.82
C PRO A 186 -2.88 1.34 -2.68
N TYR A 187 -1.86 1.68 -3.47
CA TYR A 187 -1.84 2.90 -4.30
C TYR A 187 -3.04 2.97 -5.24
N PHE A 188 -3.40 1.86 -5.88
CA PHE A 188 -4.49 1.84 -6.86
C PHE A 188 -5.85 2.23 -6.26
N VAL A 189 -6.05 2.01 -4.96
CA VAL A 189 -7.26 2.46 -4.25
C VAL A 189 -7.30 3.99 -4.17
N LEU A 190 -6.15 4.60 -3.85
CA LEU A 190 -6.00 6.06 -3.78
C LEU A 190 -6.15 6.71 -5.16
N ASP A 191 -5.49 6.12 -6.16
CA ASP A 191 -5.57 6.52 -7.57
C ASP A 191 -7.01 6.47 -8.08
N ALA A 192 -7.73 5.38 -7.81
CA ALA A 192 -9.12 5.21 -8.21
C ALA A 192 -10.06 6.21 -7.51
N LEU A 193 -9.92 6.43 -6.20
CA LEU A 193 -10.70 7.44 -5.47
C LEU A 193 -10.47 8.84 -6.03
N PHE A 194 -9.21 9.19 -6.27
CA PHE A 194 -8.82 10.50 -6.79
C PHE A 194 -9.35 10.74 -8.20
N ASP A 195 -9.19 9.78 -9.11
CA ASP A 195 -9.70 9.88 -10.48
C ASP A 195 -11.24 9.90 -10.52
N PHE A 196 -11.88 9.10 -9.65
CA PHE A 196 -13.34 9.02 -9.57
C PHE A 196 -13.96 10.36 -9.18
N ILE A 197 -13.43 11.01 -8.14
CA ILE A 197 -13.94 12.31 -7.69
C ILE A 197 -13.57 13.44 -8.67
N ASN A 198 -12.46 13.30 -9.39
CA ASN A 198 -12.01 14.26 -10.38
C ASN A 198 -12.90 14.29 -11.65
N THR A 199 -13.74 13.28 -11.87
CA THR A 199 -14.52 13.16 -13.12
C THR A 199 -15.95 13.67 -12.95
N SER A 200 -16.38 14.64 -13.78
CA SER A 200 -17.76 15.11 -13.87
C SER A 200 -18.26 15.14 -15.33
N ASP A 201 -19.56 15.38 -15.52
CA ASP A 201 -20.16 15.54 -16.85
C ASP A 201 -19.55 16.71 -17.64
N SER A 202 -18.94 17.68 -16.95
CA SER A 202 -18.29 18.85 -17.55
C SER A 202 -16.77 18.69 -17.72
N GLY A 203 -16.21 17.51 -17.43
CA GLY A 203 -14.77 17.22 -17.59
C GLY A 203 -14.06 16.95 -16.26
N LYS A 204 -12.73 17.16 -16.23
CA LYS A 204 -11.91 16.96 -15.03
C LYS A 204 -11.91 18.21 -14.14
N LEU A 205 -11.94 18.03 -12.83
CA LEU A 205 -11.81 19.12 -11.84
C LEU A 205 -10.36 19.64 -11.72
N TRP A 206 -9.38 18.78 -11.98
CA TRP A 206 -7.95 19.09 -11.98
C TRP A 206 -7.19 18.21 -12.99
N GLU A 207 -6.08 18.75 -13.50
CA GLU A 207 -5.23 18.06 -14.48
C GLU A 207 -4.11 17.20 -13.85
N ILE A 208 -3.78 17.47 -12.58
CA ILE A 208 -2.73 16.73 -11.87
C ILE A 208 -3.17 15.28 -11.58
N SER A 209 -2.27 14.32 -11.73
CA SER A 209 -2.50 12.92 -11.31
C SER A 209 -2.30 12.77 -9.80
N PHE A 210 -2.84 11.70 -9.20
CA PHE A 210 -2.59 11.41 -7.79
C PHE A 210 -1.09 11.25 -7.50
N LEU A 211 -0.35 10.62 -8.43
CA LEU A 211 1.09 10.50 -8.34
C LEU A 211 1.79 11.87 -8.33
N GLY A 212 1.45 12.75 -9.26
CA GLY A 212 2.00 14.11 -9.29
C GLY A 212 1.72 14.86 -7.99
N LEU A 213 0.53 14.67 -7.43
CA LEU A 213 0.13 15.27 -6.16
C LEU A 213 0.96 14.73 -4.97
N ALA A 214 1.23 13.42 -4.94
CA ALA A 214 2.08 12.80 -3.94
C ALA A 214 3.51 13.36 -3.97
N PHE A 215 4.07 13.57 -5.17
CA PHE A 215 5.40 14.16 -5.31
C PHE A 215 5.48 15.58 -4.76
N ILE A 216 4.46 16.40 -5.04
CA ILE A 216 4.37 17.76 -4.48
C ILE A 216 4.28 17.71 -2.95
N PHE A 217 3.46 16.79 -2.41
CA PHE A 217 3.31 16.62 -0.97
C PHE A 217 4.64 16.31 -0.28
N TYR A 218 5.45 15.41 -0.84
CA TYR A 218 6.78 15.08 -0.30
C TYR A 218 7.89 16.10 -0.65
N GLY A 219 7.55 17.23 -1.27
CA GLY A 219 8.50 18.29 -1.60
C GLY A 219 9.47 17.91 -2.73
N TRP A 220 9.10 16.95 -3.58
CA TRP A 220 9.92 16.52 -4.70
C TRP A 220 9.58 17.29 -5.95
N ASN A 221 10.57 18.04 -6.46
CA ASN A 221 10.54 18.61 -7.80
C ASN A 221 10.56 17.47 -8.81
N ALA A 222 9.41 16.89 -9.12
CA ALA A 222 9.23 16.11 -10.32
C ALA A 222 8.59 16.99 -11.38
N ASP A 223 9.19 16.97 -12.55
CA ASP A 223 8.43 17.18 -13.77
C ASP A 223 7.48 15.98 -13.88
N ALA A 224 6.29 16.08 -13.28
CA ALA A 224 5.31 14.99 -13.14
C ALA A 224 4.88 14.39 -14.49
N SER A 225 5.26 15.05 -15.60
CA SER A 225 5.11 14.61 -16.98
C SER A 225 6.04 13.44 -17.37
N ASN A 226 7.14 13.19 -16.63
CA ASN A 226 8.16 12.18 -16.97
C ASN A 226 8.03 10.84 -16.22
N ILE A 227 7.01 10.67 -15.37
CA ILE A 227 6.84 9.40 -14.65
C ILE A 227 6.14 8.41 -15.58
N SER A 228 6.88 7.39 -16.02
CA SER A 228 6.34 6.36 -16.92
C SER A 228 5.12 5.67 -16.29
N PRO A 229 3.96 5.65 -16.97
CA PRO A 229 2.76 4.95 -16.50
C PRO A 229 2.93 3.41 -16.46
N GLU A 230 4.01 2.87 -17.01
CA GLU A 230 4.24 1.42 -17.13
C GLU A 230 4.44 0.71 -15.79
N CYS A 231 4.76 1.44 -14.72
CA CYS A 231 4.81 0.89 -13.37
C CYS A 231 4.15 1.86 -12.40
N LYS A 232 2.83 1.71 -12.17
CA LYS A 232 2.18 2.38 -11.04
C LYS A 232 2.84 1.94 -9.71
N PRO A 233 2.96 2.83 -8.72
CA PRO A 233 3.43 2.46 -7.40
C PRO A 233 2.51 1.42 -6.75
N ILE A 234 3.07 0.68 -5.80
CA ILE A 234 2.36 -0.34 -5.04
C ILE A 234 1.56 0.29 -3.88
N HIS A 235 2.21 1.16 -3.12
CA HIS A 235 1.67 1.96 -2.01
C HIS A 235 2.51 3.24 -1.87
N LEU A 236 2.16 4.15 -0.95
CA LEU A 236 2.86 5.44 -0.83
C LEU A 236 4.36 5.26 -0.59
N LEU A 237 4.77 4.37 0.32
CA LEU A 237 6.19 4.11 0.59
C LEU A 237 7.00 3.63 -0.65
N ASP A 238 6.37 2.93 -1.60
CA ASP A 238 7.02 2.46 -2.82
C ASP A 238 7.34 3.62 -3.79
N ILE A 239 6.55 4.70 -3.75
CA ILE A 239 6.88 5.94 -4.47
C ILE A 239 8.27 6.43 -4.06
N LEU A 240 8.62 6.31 -2.78
CA LEU A 240 9.89 6.80 -2.27
C LEU A 240 11.07 5.90 -2.57
N TYR A 241 10.87 4.58 -2.50
CA TYR A 241 11.89 3.66 -2.97
C TYR A 241 12.22 3.92 -4.45
N ARG A 242 11.21 4.14 -5.28
CA ARG A 242 11.42 4.39 -6.71
C ARG A 242 12.15 5.71 -6.95
N GLU A 243 11.75 6.79 -6.29
CA GLU A 243 12.45 8.08 -6.43
C GLU A 243 13.89 8.04 -5.91
N TYR A 244 14.11 7.42 -4.76
CA TYR A 244 15.45 7.34 -4.18
C TYR A 244 16.37 6.45 -5.02
N ILE A 245 15.90 5.29 -5.49
CA ILE A 245 16.70 4.33 -6.26
C ILE A 245 16.99 4.84 -7.68
N THR A 246 16.03 5.49 -8.33
CA THR A 246 16.23 6.02 -9.70
C THR A 246 17.19 7.21 -9.75
N ARG A 247 17.33 7.96 -8.65
CA ARG A 247 18.27 9.10 -8.53
C ARG A 247 19.67 8.71 -8.09
N ILE A 248 19.89 7.49 -7.57
CA ILE A 248 21.25 6.99 -7.35
C ILE A 248 21.91 6.76 -8.71
N PRO A 249 23.05 7.41 -9.02
CA PRO A 249 23.79 7.10 -10.23
C PRO A 249 24.09 5.61 -10.24
N LYS A 250 23.59 4.88 -11.25
CA LYS A 250 23.97 3.48 -11.44
C LYS A 250 25.49 3.46 -11.55
N SER A 251 26.17 3.07 -10.48
CA SER A 251 27.61 2.83 -10.55
C SER A 251 27.84 1.78 -11.64
N LYS A 252 28.84 1.99 -12.48
CA LYS A 252 29.22 0.96 -13.47
C LYS A 252 29.39 -0.35 -12.69
N PRO A 253 28.83 -1.47 -13.18
CA PRO A 253 29.03 -2.75 -12.51
C PRO A 253 30.52 -2.92 -12.29
N VAL A 254 30.92 -3.08 -11.03
CA VAL A 254 32.30 -3.42 -10.70
C VAL A 254 32.56 -4.73 -11.44
N SER A 255 33.46 -4.71 -12.42
CA SER A 255 33.88 -5.92 -13.13
C SER A 255 34.32 -6.93 -12.07
N MET A 256 33.59 -8.04 -11.97
CA MET A 256 33.90 -9.14 -11.06
C MET A 256 35.19 -9.87 -11.45
N ASP A 257 35.84 -9.48 -12.55
CA ASP A 257 37.10 -10.09 -13.02
C ASP A 257 38.29 -9.77 -12.12
N ARG A 258 38.12 -8.94 -11.08
CA ARG A 258 39.19 -8.57 -10.13
C ARG A 258 38.97 -9.08 -8.70
N ILE A 259 37.97 -9.91 -8.44
CA ILE A 259 37.83 -10.57 -7.13
C ILE A 259 38.58 -11.91 -7.22
N PRO A 260 39.72 -12.09 -6.53
CA PRO A 260 40.43 -13.37 -6.53
C PRO A 260 39.50 -14.44 -5.95
N ARG A 261 39.35 -15.57 -6.65
CA ARG A 261 38.63 -16.72 -6.11
C ARG A 261 39.35 -17.23 -4.87
N THR A 262 38.60 -17.70 -3.88
CA THR A 262 39.09 -18.16 -2.57
C THR A 262 40.24 -19.18 -2.65
N THR A 263 40.33 -19.93 -3.76
CA THR A 263 41.41 -20.86 -4.07
C THR A 263 42.79 -20.19 -4.26
N GLN A 264 42.85 -18.91 -4.61
CA GLN A 264 44.11 -18.16 -4.80
C GLN A 264 44.67 -17.59 -3.48
N LEU A 265 43.86 -17.50 -2.42
CA LEU A 265 44.29 -16.96 -1.12
C LEU A 265 44.95 -18.01 -0.21
N GLN A 266 44.75 -19.30 -0.49
CA GLN A 266 45.37 -20.38 0.30
C GLN A 266 46.82 -20.69 -0.10
N GLY A 267 47.30 -20.18 -1.23
CA GLY A 267 48.67 -20.41 -1.72
C GLY A 267 49.75 -19.46 -1.19
N GLN A 268 49.40 -18.42 -0.41
CA GLN A 268 50.36 -17.39 0.06
C GLN A 268 50.72 -17.50 1.55
N LYS A 269 50.39 -18.61 2.22
CA LYS A 269 50.90 -18.90 3.57
C LYS A 269 51.80 -20.13 3.54
N THR A 270 53.04 -19.94 3.13
CA THR A 270 54.21 -20.73 3.56
C THR A 270 55.42 -20.04 2.97
N ASP A 271 56.12 -19.26 3.80
CA ASP A 271 57.58 -19.06 3.80
C ASP A 271 57.93 -17.87 4.71
N ALA A 272 57.99 -18.18 6.00
CA ALA A 272 58.75 -17.41 6.98
C ALA A 272 59.19 -18.40 8.06
N PHE A 273 60.38 -18.99 7.85
CA PHE A 273 61.26 -19.40 8.92
C PHE A 273 62.16 -18.22 9.28
#